data_AF-A0AAN7Y3F5-F1
#
_entry.id   AF-A0AAN7Y3F5-F1
#
_cell.length_a   1.000
_cell.length_b   1.000
_cell.length_c   1.000
_cell.angle_alpha   90.00
_cell.angle_beta   90.00
_cell.angle_gamma   90.00
#
_symmetry.space_group_name_H-M   'P 1'
#
loop_
_entity.id
_entity.type
_entity.pdbx_description
1 polymer ?
#
loop_
_entity_poly.entity_id
_entity_poly.type
_entity_poly.pdbx_seq_one_letter_code
_entity_poly.pdbx_strand_id
1 'polypeptide(L)'
;MSLPCGDNHVLLRSLYFGGQDIFMTEEQKKYYNAMKKLGSKKPQKPIPRPANEFQGCVFDFITKQAFDIVIMILICLNMVTMMVETDDQTKETALMLYRINLVFITLFTGECVLKMISLRHYYFTIGWNIFDFVVVILSIVGMFLSEVTEKYFVSPTLFRVVRLARIGRILRLIKGAKGIRTLLFALMMSLPALFNIGLLLFLVMFIYAIFGMSNFAYVKREAGIDDMFNFETFGNSMICLFQITTSAGWDRLMAPILNKREPDCDSQMEHPGNNYKGNCGNPSVAIFFFVSYIIICFLIVVNMYIAVILENFSVATEESAEPLSEDDFEMFYEVWERFDPGATQFMEYSKLSDFADALDPPLRMPKPNMLQLISMDLPMVSGERIHCLDILFAFTKRVLGESGEMDVLRGQMEERFMASNPSKVSYEPITTTLRRKQEDIAALIIQRAFRRFLFCSTMKKASALYKEQLKESMRDPDKDVMVICKFSEMSTSEKTDMTPSTASPPSYNSVTKSDKDKYEKENKGKDCKKLKFMNRNKK
;
A
#
# COMPACT_ATOMS: atom_id res chain seq x y z
N MET A 1 23.24 -42.22 35.38
CA MET A 1 22.29 -42.77 34.39
C MET A 1 21.72 -41.59 33.63
N SER A 2 22.27 -41.35 32.45
CA SER A 2 21.92 -40.28 31.51
C SER A 2 20.68 -40.67 30.71
N LEU A 3 19.72 -39.76 30.61
CA LEU A 3 18.69 -39.76 29.57
C LEU A 3 18.75 -38.41 28.83
N PRO A 4 18.52 -38.37 27.50
CA PRO A 4 18.99 -37.30 26.64
C PRO A 4 17.92 -36.23 26.38
N CYS A 5 18.36 -34.96 26.29
CA CYS A 5 17.61 -33.88 25.66
C CYS A 5 17.44 -34.18 24.16
N GLY A 6 16.25 -34.63 23.77
CA GLY A 6 15.81 -34.75 22.38
C GLY A 6 14.71 -33.74 22.07
N ASP A 7 14.96 -32.93 21.04
CA ASP A 7 13.99 -32.37 20.09
C ASP A 7 12.81 -31.52 20.58
N ASN A 8 13.10 -30.33 21.12
CA ASN A 8 12.13 -29.23 21.19
C ASN A 8 11.91 -28.49 19.85
N HIS A 9 12.61 -28.87 18.77
CA HIS A 9 12.49 -28.20 17.47
C HIS A 9 11.28 -28.65 16.62
N VAL A 10 10.58 -29.72 17.01
CA VAL A 10 9.44 -30.26 16.24
C VAL A 10 8.09 -29.74 16.75
N LEU A 11 8.00 -29.36 18.02
CA LEU A 11 6.77 -28.80 18.61
C LEU A 11 6.49 -27.35 18.21
N LEU A 12 7.49 -26.61 17.72
CA LEU A 12 7.35 -25.23 17.24
C LEU A 12 6.68 -25.11 15.86
N ARG A 13 6.41 -26.22 15.16
CA ARG A 13 5.89 -26.20 13.78
C ARG A 13 4.41 -26.51 13.64
N SER A 14 3.69 -26.79 14.74
CA SER A 14 2.32 -27.34 14.69
C SER A 14 1.21 -26.44 15.25
N LEU A 15 1.46 -25.17 15.56
CA LEU A 15 0.44 -24.25 16.07
C LEU A 15 0.22 -23.06 15.13
N TYR A 16 -0.06 -23.37 13.86
CA TYR A 16 -0.64 -22.44 12.90
C TYR A 16 -2.15 -22.68 12.84
N PHE A 17 -2.91 -22.05 13.72
CA PHE A 17 -4.35 -21.89 13.58
C PHE A 17 -4.63 -20.38 13.52
N GLY A 18 -5.10 -19.89 12.36
CA GLY A 18 -5.52 -18.48 12.18
C GLY A 18 -4.47 -17.49 11.65
N GLY A 19 -3.25 -17.91 11.32
CA GLY A 19 -2.30 -17.09 10.54
C GLY A 19 -1.72 -15.84 11.23
N GLN A 20 -1.90 -15.66 12.54
CA GLN A 20 -1.24 -14.62 13.33
C GLN A 20 -0.37 -15.24 14.43
N ASP A 21 0.88 -14.80 14.53
CA ASP A 21 1.81 -15.19 15.59
C ASP A 21 1.28 -14.73 16.97
N ILE A 22 0.98 -15.68 17.84
CA ILE A 22 0.41 -15.48 19.19
C ILE A 22 1.42 -14.78 20.14
N PHE A 23 2.69 -14.71 19.77
CA PHE A 23 3.78 -14.23 20.63
C PHE A 23 4.14 -12.74 20.43
N MET A 24 3.44 -12.02 19.56
CA MET A 24 3.73 -10.62 19.26
C MET A 24 2.81 -9.70 20.06
N THR A 25 3.36 -8.72 20.78
CA THR A 25 2.61 -7.61 21.40
C THR A 25 1.91 -6.78 20.33
N GLU A 26 0.87 -6.01 20.72
CA GLU A 26 0.14 -5.15 19.78
C GLU A 26 1.05 -4.13 19.09
N GLU A 27 2.02 -3.59 19.83
CA GLU A 27 3.08 -2.77 19.26
C GLU A 27 3.87 -3.56 18.22
N GLN A 28 4.45 -4.71 18.58
CA GLN A 28 5.23 -5.57 17.67
C GLN A 28 4.47 -5.96 16.38
N LYS A 29 3.17 -6.22 16.48
CA LYS A 29 2.32 -6.52 15.31
C LYS A 29 2.26 -5.34 14.34
N LYS A 30 2.15 -4.10 14.84
CA LYS A 30 2.19 -2.89 13.99
C LYS A 30 3.52 -2.78 13.24
N TYR A 31 4.65 -3.00 13.93
CA TYR A 31 5.97 -3.00 13.29
C TYR A 31 6.06 -4.09 12.22
N TYR A 32 5.68 -5.32 12.54
CA TYR A 32 5.74 -6.45 11.61
C TYR A 32 4.85 -6.24 10.38
N ASN A 33 3.64 -5.71 10.56
CA ASN A 33 2.73 -5.42 9.45
C ASN A 33 3.27 -4.31 8.55
N ALA A 34 3.76 -3.21 9.11
CA ALA A 34 4.43 -2.15 8.35
C ALA A 34 5.64 -2.69 7.58
N MET A 35 6.46 -3.52 8.22
CA MET A 35 7.64 -4.14 7.58
C MET A 35 7.30 -5.18 6.51
N LYS A 36 6.24 -5.96 6.70
CA LYS A 36 5.75 -6.94 5.72
C LYS A 36 5.20 -6.25 4.47
N LYS A 37 4.49 -5.13 4.66
CA LYS A 37 4.06 -4.23 3.57
C LYS A 37 5.30 -3.64 2.85
N LEU A 38 6.33 -3.24 3.60
CA LEU A 38 7.60 -2.67 3.11
C LEU A 38 8.40 -3.63 2.20
N GLY A 39 8.56 -4.89 2.60
CA GLY A 39 9.31 -5.89 1.84
C GLY A 39 8.62 -6.35 0.54
N SER A 40 7.34 -6.00 0.36
CA SER A 40 6.53 -6.43 -0.78
C SER A 40 6.49 -5.41 -1.92
N LYS A 41 6.64 -4.11 -1.64
CA LYS A 41 6.59 -3.05 -2.65
C LYS A 41 8.00 -2.65 -3.09
N LYS A 42 8.33 -2.94 -4.35
CA LYS A 42 9.54 -2.42 -5.00
C LYS A 42 9.29 -0.99 -5.50
N PRO A 43 10.30 -0.10 -5.50
CA PRO A 43 10.21 1.16 -6.23
C PRO A 43 9.83 0.83 -7.68
N GLN A 44 8.67 1.32 -8.12
CA GLN A 44 8.24 1.10 -9.50
C GLN A 44 9.17 1.91 -10.41
N LYS A 45 9.63 1.30 -11.50
CA LYS A 45 10.43 2.04 -12.46
C LYS A 45 9.54 3.12 -13.07
N PRO A 46 9.98 4.39 -13.11
CA PRO A 46 9.29 5.41 -13.88
C PRO A 46 9.10 4.93 -15.31
N ILE A 47 7.94 5.25 -15.90
CA ILE A 47 7.68 4.90 -17.29
C ILE A 47 8.69 5.66 -18.15
N PRO A 48 9.58 4.96 -18.90
CA PRO A 48 10.66 5.62 -19.60
C PRO A 48 10.11 6.53 -20.69
N ARG A 49 10.59 7.78 -20.71
CA ARG A 49 10.27 8.75 -21.75
C ARG A 49 10.64 8.15 -23.12
N PRO A 50 9.72 8.18 -24.11
CA PRO A 50 10.04 7.73 -25.46
C PRO A 50 11.20 8.53 -26.07
N ALA A 51 12.07 7.83 -26.80
CA ALA A 51 13.25 8.42 -27.45
C ALA A 51 12.90 9.35 -28.62
N ASN A 52 11.72 9.15 -29.23
CA ASN A 52 11.26 9.98 -30.34
C ASN A 52 10.79 11.35 -29.84
N GLU A 53 11.29 12.44 -30.42
CA GLU A 53 10.95 13.82 -30.04
C GLU A 53 9.43 14.08 -30.01
N PHE A 54 8.70 13.61 -31.02
CA PHE A 54 7.24 13.79 -31.08
C PHE A 54 6.53 13.03 -29.95
N GLN A 55 6.86 11.76 -29.74
CA GLN A 55 6.26 10.97 -28.65
C GLN A 55 6.68 11.50 -27.27
N GLY A 56 7.90 12.03 -27.16
CA GLY A 56 8.43 12.66 -25.95
C GLY A 56 7.65 13.92 -25.60
N CYS A 57 7.39 14.79 -26.57
CA CYS A 57 6.55 15.97 -26.38
C CYS A 57 5.11 15.61 -25.95
N VAL A 58 4.53 14.59 -26.57
CA VAL A 58 3.19 14.08 -26.19
C VAL A 58 3.20 13.48 -24.78
N PHE A 59 4.25 12.73 -24.42
CA PHE A 59 4.44 12.21 -23.06
C PHE A 59 4.56 13.35 -22.04
N ASP A 60 5.38 14.36 -22.32
CA ASP A 60 5.58 15.52 -21.44
C ASP A 60 4.29 16.35 -21.28
N PHE A 61 3.44 16.40 -22.31
CA PHE A 61 2.13 17.06 -22.23
C PHE A 61 1.12 16.28 -21.38
N ILE A 62 1.00 14.97 -21.60
CA ILE A 62 0.03 14.11 -20.89
C ILE A 62 0.38 13.96 -19.41
N THR A 63 1.67 13.97 -19.07
CA THR A 63 2.15 13.77 -17.70
C THR A 63 1.94 15.01 -16.81
N LYS A 64 1.58 16.16 -17.40
CA LYS A 64 1.28 17.37 -16.62
C LYS A 64 -0.03 17.23 -15.85
N GLN A 65 0.00 17.61 -14.58
CA GLN A 65 -1.19 17.67 -13.71
C GLN A 65 -2.35 18.47 -14.33
N ALA A 66 -2.04 19.53 -15.09
CA ALA A 66 -3.06 20.33 -15.78
C ALA A 66 -3.89 19.52 -16.78
N PHE A 67 -3.29 18.55 -17.48
CA PHE A 67 -4.00 17.67 -18.41
C PHE A 67 -5.02 16.81 -17.65
N ASP A 68 -4.61 16.17 -16.56
CA ASP A 68 -5.51 15.36 -15.73
C ASP A 68 -6.66 16.20 -15.12
N ILE A 69 -6.39 17.45 -14.70
CA ILE A 69 -7.44 18.36 -14.21
C ILE A 69 -8.46 18.70 -15.30
N VAL A 70 -8.01 18.97 -16.53
CA VAL A 70 -8.91 19.27 -17.66
C VAL A 70 -9.80 18.06 -17.98
N ILE A 71 -9.22 16.85 -18.02
CA ILE A 71 -10.00 15.62 -18.23
C ILE A 71 -11.03 15.43 -17.11
N MET A 72 -10.66 15.69 -15.85
CA MET A 72 -11.57 15.60 -14.72
C MET A 72 -12.75 16.59 -14.85
N ILE A 73 -12.49 17.83 -15.27
CA ILE A 73 -13.55 18.82 -15.55
C ILE A 73 -14.47 18.34 -16.69
N LEU A 74 -13.92 17.78 -17.77
CA LEU A 74 -14.72 17.24 -18.87
C LEU A 74 -15.62 16.08 -18.43
N ILE A 75 -15.15 15.22 -17.52
CA ILE A 75 -15.97 14.15 -16.93
C ILE A 75 -17.13 14.76 -16.13
N CYS A 76 -16.87 15.77 -15.30
CA CYS A 76 -17.92 16.48 -14.54
C CYS A 76 -18.95 17.13 -15.46
N LEU A 77 -18.50 17.79 -16.53
CA LEU A 77 -19.41 18.38 -17.53
C LEU A 77 -20.24 17.30 -18.22
N ASN A 78 -19.66 16.16 -18.57
CA ASN A 78 -20.41 15.04 -19.15
C ASN A 78 -21.47 14.49 -18.18
N MET A 79 -21.16 14.41 -16.89
CA MET A 79 -22.15 14.03 -15.85
C MET A 79 -23.33 15.00 -15.81
N VAL A 80 -23.08 16.32 -15.85
CA VAL A 80 -24.15 17.33 -15.89
C VAL A 80 -25.04 17.13 -17.11
N THR A 81 -24.47 16.80 -18.28
CA THR A 81 -25.30 16.54 -19.47
C THR A 81 -26.23 15.34 -19.32
N MET A 82 -25.84 14.31 -18.56
CA MET A 82 -26.72 13.17 -18.26
C MET A 82 -27.85 13.55 -17.31
N MET A 83 -27.64 14.52 -16.41
CA MET A 83 -28.66 15.00 -15.48
C MET A 83 -29.76 15.82 -16.16
N VAL A 84 -29.49 16.36 -17.35
CA VAL A 84 -30.45 17.15 -18.14
C VAL A 84 -31.43 16.26 -18.93
N GLU A 85 -31.16 14.96 -19.06
CA GLU A 85 -32.05 14.03 -19.76
C GLU A 85 -33.40 13.88 -19.02
N THR A 86 -34.51 14.10 -19.73
CA THR A 86 -35.88 13.93 -19.23
C THR A 86 -36.67 12.94 -20.10
N ASP A 87 -37.73 12.35 -19.54
CA ASP A 87 -38.57 11.35 -20.24
C ASP A 87 -39.31 11.99 -21.44
N ASP A 88 -39.99 13.10 -21.21
CA ASP A 88 -40.75 13.86 -22.22
C ASP A 88 -39.91 14.96 -22.91
N GLN A 89 -38.75 14.59 -23.43
CA GLN A 89 -37.86 15.57 -24.10
C GLN A 89 -38.27 15.83 -25.55
N THR A 90 -38.16 17.10 -25.98
CA THR A 90 -38.37 17.47 -27.38
C THR A 90 -37.33 16.82 -28.30
N LYS A 91 -37.68 16.62 -29.57
CA LYS A 91 -36.74 16.05 -30.56
C LYS A 91 -35.49 16.92 -30.74
N GLU A 92 -35.64 18.23 -30.62
CA GLU A 92 -34.54 19.20 -30.72
C GLU A 92 -33.56 19.05 -29.55
N THR A 93 -34.07 18.98 -28.31
CA THR A 93 -33.23 18.74 -27.13
C THR A 93 -32.51 17.40 -27.23
N ALA A 94 -33.19 16.33 -27.64
CA ALA A 94 -32.58 15.01 -27.82
C ALA A 94 -31.44 15.03 -28.85
N LEU A 95 -31.62 15.73 -29.98
CA LEU A 95 -30.58 15.89 -31.02
C LEU A 95 -29.38 16.68 -30.49
N MET A 96 -29.61 17.76 -29.74
CA MET A 96 -28.55 18.55 -29.13
C MET A 96 -27.75 17.74 -28.11
N LEU A 97 -28.43 17.02 -27.22
CA LEU A 97 -27.80 16.11 -26.25
C LEU A 97 -27.00 15.00 -26.94
N TYR A 98 -27.49 14.44 -28.06
CA TYR A 98 -26.74 13.47 -28.84
C TYR A 98 -25.44 14.06 -29.42
N ARG A 99 -25.50 15.26 -30.01
CA ARG A 99 -24.31 15.96 -30.54
C ARG A 99 -23.29 16.26 -29.45
N ILE A 100 -23.73 16.71 -28.29
CA ILE A 100 -22.85 16.97 -27.14
C ILE A 100 -22.20 15.66 -26.66
N ASN A 101 -22.96 14.57 -26.56
CA ASN A 101 -22.42 13.27 -26.19
C ASN A 101 -21.38 12.74 -27.19
N LEU A 102 -21.59 12.96 -28.50
CA LEU A 102 -20.62 12.63 -29.55
C LEU A 102 -19.30 13.39 -29.36
N VAL A 103 -19.36 14.68 -29.00
CA VAL A 103 -18.17 15.48 -28.70
C VAL A 103 -17.40 14.90 -27.51
N PHE A 104 -18.08 14.56 -26.41
CA PHE A 104 -17.41 13.93 -25.25
C PHE A 104 -16.77 12.59 -25.59
N ILE A 105 -17.45 11.74 -26.35
CA ILE A 105 -16.88 10.45 -26.80
C ILE A 105 -15.62 10.67 -27.62
N THR A 106 -15.65 11.64 -28.52
CA THR A 106 -14.49 11.98 -29.35
C THR A 106 -13.32 12.48 -28.50
N LEU A 107 -13.58 13.36 -27.53
CA LEU A 107 -12.56 13.87 -26.61
C LEU A 107 -11.93 12.76 -25.74
N PHE A 108 -12.73 11.87 -25.15
CA PHE A 108 -12.22 10.76 -24.34
C PHE A 108 -11.51 9.69 -25.18
N THR A 109 -11.96 9.48 -26.42
CA THR A 109 -11.24 8.62 -27.37
C THR A 109 -9.89 9.24 -27.72
N GLY A 110 -9.85 10.55 -27.95
CA GLY A 110 -8.61 11.29 -28.17
C GLY A 110 -7.64 11.20 -27.00
N GLU A 111 -8.12 11.39 -25.77
CA GLU A 111 -7.34 11.18 -24.54
C GLU A 111 -6.74 9.77 -24.47
N CYS A 112 -7.57 8.75 -24.67
CA CYS A 112 -7.17 7.34 -24.62
C CYS A 112 -6.09 7.03 -25.67
N VAL A 113 -6.27 7.49 -26.91
CA VAL A 113 -5.30 7.32 -28.00
C VAL A 113 -3.99 8.05 -27.69
N LEU A 114 -4.06 9.29 -27.19
CA LEU A 114 -2.88 10.07 -26.80
C LEU A 114 -2.08 9.35 -25.71
N LYS A 115 -2.74 8.84 -24.66
CA LYS A 115 -2.11 8.05 -23.59
C LYS A 115 -1.50 6.74 -24.11
N MET A 116 -2.17 6.08 -25.05
CA MET A 116 -1.65 4.86 -25.67
C MET A 116 -0.39 5.12 -26.51
N ILE A 117 -0.33 6.23 -27.25
CA ILE A 117 0.84 6.63 -28.04
C ILE A 117 2.04 6.96 -27.14
N SER A 118 1.82 7.67 -26.03
CA SER A 118 2.91 8.06 -25.12
C SER A 118 3.41 6.89 -24.25
N LEU A 119 2.50 6.14 -23.63
CA LEU A 119 2.82 5.08 -22.66
C LEU A 119 3.07 3.72 -23.33
N ARG A 120 2.64 3.52 -24.58
CA ARG A 120 2.83 2.27 -25.34
C ARG A 120 2.28 1.06 -24.57
N HIS A 121 3.10 0.05 -24.29
CA HIS A 121 2.69 -1.15 -23.55
C HIS A 121 2.47 -0.88 -22.05
N TYR A 122 3.11 0.15 -21.48
CA TYR A 122 2.91 0.56 -20.08
C TYR A 122 1.51 1.14 -19.84
N TYR A 123 0.76 1.47 -20.90
CA TYR A 123 -0.64 1.86 -20.75
C TYR A 123 -1.47 0.75 -20.07
N PHE A 124 -1.24 -0.51 -20.46
CA PHE A 124 -1.99 -1.67 -19.97
C PHE A 124 -1.48 -2.23 -18.65
N THR A 125 -0.39 -1.70 -18.08
CA THR A 125 0.04 -2.09 -16.72
C THR A 125 -0.73 -1.33 -15.64
N ILE A 126 -1.34 -0.19 -15.99
CA ILE A 126 -2.09 0.66 -15.06
C ILE A 126 -3.58 0.29 -15.12
N GLY A 127 -4.13 -0.27 -14.03
CA GLY A 127 -5.52 -0.71 -13.96
C GLY A 127 -6.55 0.39 -14.27
N TRP A 128 -6.31 1.62 -13.84
CA TRP A 128 -7.18 2.77 -14.15
C TRP A 128 -7.22 3.13 -15.64
N ASN A 129 -6.12 2.93 -16.36
CA ASN A 129 -6.07 3.15 -17.81
C ASN A 129 -6.81 2.03 -18.54
N ILE A 130 -6.72 0.78 -18.08
CA ILE A 130 -7.52 -0.33 -18.61
C ILE A 130 -9.01 -0.06 -18.41
N PHE A 131 -9.41 0.39 -17.22
CA PHE A 131 -10.80 0.77 -16.94
C PHE A 131 -11.29 1.88 -17.88
N ASP A 132 -10.50 2.94 -18.03
CA ASP A 132 -10.78 4.05 -18.96
C ASP A 132 -10.97 3.54 -20.40
N PHE A 133 -10.06 2.71 -20.89
CA PHE A 133 -10.12 2.06 -22.20
C PHE A 133 -11.41 1.26 -22.40
N VAL A 134 -11.77 0.38 -21.44
CA VAL A 134 -13.02 -0.40 -21.51
C VAL A 134 -14.24 0.52 -21.62
N VAL A 135 -14.28 1.58 -20.83
CA VAL A 135 -15.39 2.55 -20.87
C VAL A 135 -15.45 3.29 -22.22
N VAL A 136 -14.31 3.65 -22.84
CA VAL A 136 -14.28 4.24 -24.19
C VAL A 136 -14.81 3.24 -25.22
N ILE A 137 -14.37 1.98 -25.19
CA ILE A 137 -14.83 0.96 -26.14
C ILE A 137 -16.33 0.72 -26.00
N LEU A 138 -16.84 0.54 -24.78
CA LEU A 138 -18.28 0.40 -24.54
C LEU A 138 -19.09 1.61 -25.03
N SER A 139 -18.50 2.80 -24.94
CA SER A 139 -19.11 4.04 -25.43
C SER A 139 -19.22 4.09 -26.95
N ILE A 140 -18.17 3.68 -27.66
CA ILE A 140 -18.16 3.62 -29.13
C ILE A 140 -19.12 2.52 -29.61
N VAL A 141 -19.08 1.34 -28.99
CA VAL A 141 -19.99 0.22 -29.27
C VAL A 141 -21.44 0.66 -29.05
N GLY A 142 -21.73 1.36 -27.95
CA GLY A 142 -23.07 1.85 -27.67
C GLY A 142 -23.60 2.85 -28.70
N MET A 143 -22.72 3.71 -29.24
CA MET A 143 -23.07 4.63 -30.32
C MET A 143 -23.36 3.88 -31.63
N PHE A 144 -22.46 2.99 -32.05
CA PHE A 144 -22.63 2.19 -33.27
C PHE A 144 -23.88 1.29 -33.19
N LEU A 145 -24.14 0.68 -32.04
CA LEU A 145 -25.34 -0.13 -31.83
C LEU A 145 -26.62 0.70 -31.95
N SER A 146 -26.61 1.99 -31.55
CA SER A 146 -27.76 2.87 -31.74
C SER A 146 -28.11 3.06 -33.21
N GLU A 147 -27.11 3.23 -34.08
CA GLU A 147 -27.31 3.41 -35.52
C GLU A 147 -27.70 2.09 -36.22
N VAL A 148 -27.11 0.98 -35.80
CA VAL A 148 -27.41 -0.35 -36.35
C VAL A 148 -28.80 -0.83 -35.93
N THR A 149 -29.25 -0.52 -34.72
CA THR A 149 -30.57 -0.94 -34.21
C THR A 149 -31.73 -0.20 -34.89
N GLU A 150 -31.52 1.00 -35.39
CA GLU A 150 -32.53 1.67 -36.24
C GLU A 150 -32.75 0.89 -37.56
N LYS A 151 -31.77 0.08 -37.96
CA LYS A 151 -31.78 -0.72 -39.19
C LYS A 151 -32.15 -2.20 -38.96
N TYR A 152 -31.91 -2.75 -37.77
CA TYR A 152 -32.20 -4.14 -37.41
C TYR A 152 -33.05 -4.18 -36.13
N PHE A 153 -34.18 -4.90 -36.13
CA PHE A 153 -35.11 -5.06 -34.99
C PHE A 153 -34.47 -5.73 -33.76
N VAL A 154 -33.61 -5.01 -33.03
CA VAL A 154 -33.07 -5.43 -31.72
C VAL A 154 -34.04 -5.00 -30.61
N SER A 155 -34.15 -5.81 -29.55
CA SER A 155 -35.03 -5.50 -28.42
C SER A 155 -34.74 -4.12 -27.80
N PRO A 156 -35.76 -3.25 -27.60
CA PRO A 156 -35.61 -1.96 -26.93
C PRO A 156 -35.02 -2.05 -25.51
N THR A 157 -35.12 -3.20 -24.85
CA THR A 157 -34.56 -3.41 -23.50
C THR A 157 -33.03 -3.49 -23.52
N LEU A 158 -32.44 -4.16 -24.52
CA LEU A 158 -30.99 -4.23 -24.67
C LEU A 158 -30.38 -2.85 -24.91
N PHE A 159 -31.08 -2.00 -25.66
CA PHE A 159 -30.67 -0.63 -25.89
C PHE A 159 -30.64 0.20 -24.59
N ARG A 160 -31.64 0.04 -23.72
CA ARG A 160 -31.63 0.69 -22.39
C ARG A 160 -30.43 0.25 -21.57
N VAL A 161 -30.05 -1.03 -21.63
CA VAL A 161 -28.87 -1.56 -20.92
C VAL A 161 -27.56 -1.03 -21.50
N VAL A 162 -27.42 -0.99 -22.84
CA VAL A 162 -26.23 -0.43 -23.50
C VAL A 162 -26.08 1.07 -23.18
N ARG A 163 -27.20 1.80 -23.09
CA ARG A 163 -27.21 3.19 -22.62
C ARG A 163 -26.77 3.34 -21.16
N LEU A 164 -26.83 2.32 -20.30
CA LEU A 164 -26.28 2.39 -18.93
C LEU A 164 -24.75 2.36 -18.93
N ALA A 165 -24.10 1.79 -19.96
CA ALA A 165 -22.64 1.69 -20.01
C ALA A 165 -21.93 3.07 -19.98
N ARG A 166 -22.60 4.13 -20.43
CA ARG A 166 -22.07 5.51 -20.35
C ARG A 166 -21.92 6.01 -18.91
N ILE A 167 -22.66 5.46 -17.94
CA ILE A 167 -22.50 5.74 -16.50
C ILE A 167 -21.08 5.35 -16.03
N GLY A 168 -20.46 4.35 -16.68
CA GLY A 168 -19.08 3.96 -16.40
C GLY A 168 -18.06 5.10 -16.53
N ARG A 169 -18.36 6.16 -17.30
CA ARG A 169 -17.51 7.35 -17.38
C ARG A 169 -17.49 8.16 -16.10
N ILE A 170 -18.60 8.20 -15.37
CA ILE A 170 -18.70 8.94 -14.09
C ILE A 170 -17.82 8.26 -13.04
N LEU A 171 -17.70 6.93 -13.08
CA LEU A 171 -16.81 6.17 -12.19
C LEU A 171 -15.33 6.57 -12.35
N ARG A 172 -14.93 7.22 -13.45
CA ARG A 172 -13.58 7.76 -13.60
C ARG A 172 -13.25 8.85 -12.57
N LEU A 173 -14.26 9.53 -12.01
CA LEU A 173 -14.06 10.51 -10.92
C LEU A 173 -13.45 9.86 -9.67
N ILE A 174 -13.67 8.57 -9.48
CA ILE A 174 -13.12 7.81 -8.34
C ILE A 174 -11.58 7.82 -8.40
N LYS A 175 -10.97 7.87 -9.59
CA LYS A 175 -9.50 7.90 -9.75
C LYS A 175 -8.87 9.06 -8.98
N GLY A 176 -9.47 10.25 -9.04
CA GLY A 176 -8.97 11.48 -8.42
C GLY A 176 -9.37 11.67 -6.96
N ALA A 177 -10.41 10.97 -6.49
CA ALA A 177 -10.97 11.14 -5.15
C ALA A 177 -10.37 10.13 -4.15
N LYS A 178 -9.19 10.44 -3.59
CA LYS A 178 -8.48 9.56 -2.64
C LYS A 178 -9.39 9.03 -1.52
N GLY A 179 -10.18 9.90 -0.88
CA GLY A 179 -11.10 9.49 0.20
C GLY A 179 -12.18 8.49 -0.25
N ILE A 180 -12.72 8.64 -1.46
CA ILE A 180 -13.71 7.68 -2.02
C ILE A 180 -13.03 6.34 -2.29
N ARG A 181 -11.79 6.34 -2.79
CA ARG A 181 -11.03 5.10 -3.04
C ARG A 181 -10.80 4.33 -1.74
N THR A 182 -10.43 5.01 -0.65
CA THR A 182 -10.24 4.39 0.67
C THR A 182 -11.55 3.75 1.16
N LEU A 183 -12.68 4.45 1.05
CA LEU A 183 -13.99 3.90 1.42
C LEU A 183 -14.38 2.67 0.57
N LEU A 184 -14.16 2.72 -0.75
CA LEU A 184 -14.42 1.60 -1.65
C LEU A 184 -13.49 0.41 -1.38
N PHE A 185 -12.24 0.67 -1.03
CA PHE A 185 -11.29 -0.37 -0.64
C PHE A 185 -11.74 -1.07 0.64
N ALA A 186 -12.11 -0.31 1.68
CA ALA A 186 -12.66 -0.86 2.92
C ALA A 186 -13.92 -1.71 2.66
N LEU A 187 -14.84 -1.21 1.82
CA LEU A 187 -16.01 -1.97 1.38
C LEU A 187 -15.59 -3.28 0.70
N MET A 188 -14.64 -3.24 -0.23
CA MET A 188 -14.16 -4.41 -0.96
C MET A 188 -13.52 -5.45 -0.01
N MET A 189 -12.78 -5.00 1.00
CA MET A 189 -12.19 -5.86 2.03
C MET A 189 -13.26 -6.56 2.89
N SER A 190 -14.42 -5.93 3.08
CA SER A 190 -15.56 -6.52 3.81
C SER A 190 -16.40 -7.51 2.98
N LEU A 191 -16.26 -7.52 1.64
CA LEU A 191 -17.09 -8.35 0.75
C LEU A 191 -17.00 -9.86 1.03
N PRO A 192 -15.83 -10.47 1.34
CA PRO A 192 -15.76 -11.91 1.63
C PRO A 192 -16.60 -12.31 2.84
N ALA A 193 -16.58 -11.52 3.91
CA ALA A 193 -17.40 -11.77 5.10
C ALA A 193 -18.89 -11.58 4.78
N LEU A 194 -19.23 -10.52 4.03
CA LEU A 194 -20.60 -10.25 3.60
C LEU A 194 -21.15 -11.39 2.72
N PHE A 195 -20.33 -11.94 1.84
CA PHE A 195 -20.72 -13.06 0.97
C PHE A 195 -21.09 -14.31 1.77
N ASN A 196 -20.34 -14.66 2.82
CA ASN A 196 -20.65 -15.81 3.67
C ASN A 196 -22.00 -15.66 4.38
N ILE A 197 -22.29 -14.46 4.91
CA ILE A 197 -23.57 -14.18 5.56
C ILE A 197 -24.70 -14.13 4.53
N GLY A 198 -24.44 -13.58 3.35
CA GLY A 198 -25.37 -13.59 2.22
C GLY A 198 -25.74 -14.99 1.76
N LEU A 199 -24.78 -15.93 1.73
CA LEU A 199 -25.04 -17.34 1.43
C LEU A 199 -25.93 -18.00 2.49
N LEU A 200 -25.70 -17.71 3.78
CA LEU A 200 -26.56 -18.19 4.86
C LEU A 200 -27.99 -17.65 4.72
N LEU A 201 -28.14 -16.35 4.46
CA LEU A 201 -29.45 -15.72 4.23
C LEU A 201 -30.14 -16.32 2.99
N PHE A 202 -29.41 -16.55 1.91
CA PHE A 202 -29.93 -17.20 0.71
C PHE A 202 -30.40 -18.63 0.97
N LEU A 203 -29.67 -19.41 1.77
CA LEU A 203 -30.09 -20.75 2.19
C LEU A 203 -31.39 -20.72 3.00
N VAL A 204 -31.52 -19.77 3.94
CA VAL A 204 -32.76 -19.61 4.71
C VAL A 204 -33.91 -19.21 3.79
N MET A 205 -33.72 -18.25 2.88
CA MET A 205 -34.72 -17.88 1.87
C MET A 205 -35.13 -19.07 1.03
N PHE A 206 -34.17 -19.89 0.59
CA PHE A 206 -34.44 -21.09 -0.20
C PHE A 206 -35.36 -22.08 0.54
N ILE A 207 -35.07 -22.37 1.81
CA ILE A 207 -35.87 -23.30 2.63
C ILE A 207 -37.30 -22.75 2.79
N TYR A 208 -37.43 -21.47 3.13
CA TYR A 208 -38.74 -20.83 3.28
C TYR A 208 -39.49 -20.69 1.96
N ALA A 209 -38.81 -20.57 0.81
CA ALA A 209 -39.46 -20.51 -0.50
C ALA A 209 -40.16 -21.83 -0.82
N ILE A 210 -39.48 -22.96 -0.60
CA ILE A 210 -40.07 -24.30 -0.80
C ILE A 210 -41.23 -24.54 0.16
N PHE A 211 -41.10 -24.10 1.42
CA PHE A 211 -42.19 -24.20 2.38
C PHE A 211 -43.38 -23.30 2.00
N GLY A 212 -43.11 -22.07 1.56
CA GLY A 212 -44.13 -21.13 1.11
C GLY A 212 -44.89 -21.64 -0.11
N MET A 213 -44.17 -22.20 -1.09
CA MET A 213 -44.79 -22.81 -2.27
C MET A 213 -45.71 -23.97 -1.94
N SER A 214 -45.27 -24.86 -1.05
CA SER A 214 -46.06 -26.04 -0.70
C SER A 214 -47.31 -25.69 0.13
N ASN A 215 -47.30 -24.59 0.87
CA ASN A 215 -48.39 -24.24 1.79
C ASN A 215 -49.30 -23.11 1.30
N PHE A 216 -48.79 -22.16 0.50
CA PHE A 216 -49.48 -20.90 0.22
C PHE A 216 -49.74 -20.64 -1.27
N ALA A 217 -49.37 -21.55 -2.16
CA ALA A 217 -49.54 -21.38 -3.62
C ALA A 217 -51.00 -21.10 -4.04
N TYR A 218 -51.99 -21.71 -3.36
CA TYR A 218 -53.40 -21.61 -3.75
C TYR A 218 -54.22 -20.63 -2.90
N VAL A 219 -53.57 -19.85 -2.05
CA VAL A 219 -54.27 -18.88 -1.19
C VAL A 219 -54.92 -17.81 -2.06
N LYS A 220 -56.14 -17.42 -1.69
CA LYS A 220 -56.90 -16.37 -2.38
C LYS A 220 -56.07 -15.08 -2.52
N ARG A 221 -56.05 -14.55 -3.74
CA ARG A 221 -55.35 -13.29 -4.09
C ARG A 221 -56.10 -12.09 -3.51
N GLU A 222 -55.43 -11.29 -2.68
CA GLU A 222 -55.99 -10.10 -2.03
C GLU A 222 -54.92 -9.00 -1.84
N ALA A 223 -54.74 -8.46 -0.63
CA ALA A 223 -54.01 -7.21 -0.37
C ALA A 223 -52.53 -7.18 -0.77
N GLY A 224 -51.84 -8.31 -0.72
CA GLY A 224 -50.41 -8.42 -1.04
C GLY A 224 -50.03 -9.66 -1.85
N ILE A 225 -50.99 -10.53 -2.14
CA ILE A 225 -50.81 -11.69 -3.01
C ILE A 225 -51.56 -11.42 -4.31
N ASP A 226 -50.83 -11.25 -5.40
CA ASP A 226 -51.38 -10.99 -6.73
C ASP A 226 -50.78 -11.94 -7.79
N ASP A 227 -51.01 -11.66 -9.07
CA ASP A 227 -50.57 -12.50 -10.18
C ASP A 227 -49.02 -12.57 -10.31
N MET A 228 -48.30 -11.62 -9.73
CA MET A 228 -46.84 -11.47 -9.86
C MET A 228 -46.11 -11.72 -8.53
N PHE A 229 -46.66 -11.26 -7.41
CA PHE A 229 -46.15 -11.44 -6.06
C PHE A 229 -47.00 -12.51 -5.34
N ASN A 230 -46.62 -13.77 -5.50
CA ASN A 230 -47.29 -14.92 -4.89
C ASN A 230 -46.32 -16.05 -4.55
N PHE A 231 -46.86 -17.14 -4.00
CA PHE A 231 -46.12 -18.35 -3.67
C PHE A 231 -46.38 -19.50 -4.67
N GLU A 232 -46.84 -19.22 -5.89
CA GLU A 232 -47.16 -20.28 -6.87
C GLU A 232 -45.91 -20.94 -7.46
N THR A 233 -44.86 -20.14 -7.68
CA THR A 233 -43.58 -20.59 -8.26
C THR A 233 -42.42 -20.24 -7.35
N PHE A 234 -41.28 -20.93 -7.57
CA PHE A 234 -40.06 -20.68 -6.80
C PHE A 234 -39.55 -19.25 -6.99
N GLY A 235 -39.56 -18.72 -8.21
CA GLY A 235 -39.13 -17.36 -8.50
C GLY A 235 -39.98 -16.31 -7.77
N ASN A 236 -41.30 -16.42 -7.86
CA ASN A 236 -42.21 -15.50 -7.19
C ASN A 236 -42.05 -15.57 -5.65
N SER A 237 -41.92 -16.78 -5.11
CA SER A 237 -41.68 -16.99 -3.67
C SER A 237 -40.37 -16.34 -3.20
N MET A 238 -39.30 -16.46 -3.99
CA MET A 238 -38.02 -15.81 -3.67
C MET A 238 -38.12 -14.29 -3.67
N ILE A 239 -38.89 -13.69 -4.60
CA ILE A 239 -39.13 -12.24 -4.63
C ILE A 239 -39.90 -11.79 -3.39
N CYS A 240 -40.97 -12.50 -3.03
CA CYS A 240 -41.75 -12.22 -1.82
C CYS A 240 -40.89 -12.33 -0.54
N LEU A 241 -40.08 -13.38 -0.42
CA LEU A 241 -39.17 -13.56 0.72
C LEU A 241 -38.07 -12.51 0.78
N PHE A 242 -37.52 -12.11 -0.36
CA PHE A 242 -36.56 -11.01 -0.42
C PHE A 242 -37.18 -9.69 0.07
N GLN A 243 -38.43 -9.41 -0.29
CA GLN A 243 -39.17 -8.25 0.22
C GLN A 243 -39.38 -8.31 1.74
N ILE A 244 -39.81 -9.46 2.28
CA ILE A 244 -40.04 -9.58 3.73
C ILE A 244 -38.75 -9.74 4.56
N THR A 245 -37.59 -9.99 3.93
CA THR A 245 -36.27 -9.96 4.60
C THR A 245 -36.02 -8.60 5.26
N THR A 246 -36.47 -7.51 4.62
CA THR A 246 -36.39 -6.15 5.20
C THR A 246 -37.58 -5.82 6.09
N SER A 247 -38.40 -6.80 6.45
CA SER A 247 -39.68 -6.64 7.16
C SER A 247 -40.69 -5.72 6.44
N ALA A 248 -40.58 -5.53 5.13
CA ALA A 248 -41.48 -4.68 4.37
C ALA A 248 -42.67 -5.47 3.83
N GLY A 249 -43.90 -5.02 4.11
CA GLY A 249 -45.13 -5.58 3.52
C GLY A 249 -45.47 -7.02 3.95
N TRP A 250 -44.86 -7.54 5.01
CA TRP A 250 -45.16 -8.88 5.54
C TRP A 250 -46.61 -9.00 6.05
N ASP A 251 -47.18 -7.91 6.55
CA ASP A 251 -48.56 -7.79 6.99
C ASP A 251 -49.54 -8.03 5.84
N ARG A 252 -49.25 -7.46 4.66
CA ARG A 252 -50.08 -7.59 3.46
C ARG A 252 -50.01 -8.99 2.85
N LEU A 253 -48.85 -9.64 2.92
CA LEU A 253 -48.68 -11.03 2.48
C LEU A 253 -49.33 -12.01 3.45
N MET A 254 -49.28 -11.73 4.75
CA MET A 254 -49.86 -12.59 5.78
C MET A 254 -51.40 -12.51 5.81
N ALA A 255 -51.99 -11.33 5.61
CA ALA A 255 -53.43 -11.09 5.69
C ALA A 255 -54.30 -12.12 4.93
N PRO A 256 -54.10 -12.37 3.61
CA PRO A 256 -54.88 -13.38 2.89
C PRO A 256 -54.67 -14.81 3.39
N ILE A 257 -53.51 -15.11 3.97
CA ILE A 257 -53.16 -16.45 4.49
C ILE A 257 -53.82 -16.70 5.87
N LEU A 258 -54.26 -15.65 6.57
CA LEU A 258 -55.05 -15.76 7.80
C LEU A 258 -56.53 -16.08 7.53
N ASN A 259 -57.02 -15.97 6.29
CA ASN A 259 -58.40 -16.25 5.96
C ASN A 259 -58.68 -17.76 5.97
N LYS A 260 -59.54 -18.22 6.88
CA LYS A 260 -59.85 -19.66 7.09
C LYS A 260 -61.30 -20.05 6.82
N ARG A 261 -62.23 -19.11 6.81
CA ARG A 261 -63.69 -19.38 6.72
C ARG A 261 -64.34 -18.48 5.66
N GLU A 262 -65.48 -18.93 5.16
CA GLU A 262 -66.39 -18.11 4.34
C GLU A 262 -66.92 -16.91 5.15
N PRO A 263 -67.06 -15.70 4.57
CA PRO A 263 -66.96 -15.34 3.15
C PRO A 263 -65.53 -15.00 2.65
N ASP A 264 -64.52 -15.06 3.52
CA ASP A 264 -63.18 -14.58 3.21
C ASP A 264 -62.40 -15.54 2.29
N CYS A 265 -62.69 -16.85 2.36
CA CYS A 265 -62.14 -17.87 1.46
C CYS A 265 -63.18 -18.97 1.14
N ASP A 266 -62.93 -19.75 0.08
CA ASP A 266 -63.74 -20.87 -0.38
C ASP A 266 -62.95 -22.19 -0.26
N SER A 267 -63.47 -23.12 0.55
CA SER A 267 -62.85 -24.43 0.79
C SER A 267 -63.06 -25.44 -0.34
N GLN A 268 -64.02 -25.20 -1.24
CA GLN A 268 -64.39 -26.11 -2.33
C GLN A 268 -63.99 -25.59 -3.71
N MET A 269 -63.26 -24.47 -3.78
CA MET A 269 -62.77 -23.92 -5.05
C MET A 269 -61.94 -24.96 -5.80
N GLU A 270 -62.35 -25.29 -7.02
CA GLU A 270 -61.64 -26.21 -7.90
C GLU A 270 -60.62 -25.45 -8.77
N HIS A 271 -59.37 -25.93 -8.79
CA HIS A 271 -58.31 -25.36 -9.61
C HIS A 271 -58.12 -26.24 -10.86
N PRO A 272 -58.47 -25.75 -12.07
CA PRO A 272 -58.40 -26.57 -13.28
C PRO A 272 -56.96 -27.04 -13.55
N GLY A 273 -56.78 -28.37 -13.64
CA GLY A 273 -55.46 -28.99 -13.87
C GLY A 273 -54.73 -29.44 -12.60
N ASN A 274 -55.32 -29.28 -11.40
CA ASN A 274 -54.79 -29.82 -10.16
C ASN A 274 -55.88 -30.53 -9.32
N ASN A 275 -55.47 -31.51 -8.51
CA ASN A 275 -56.34 -32.24 -7.59
C ASN A 275 -56.52 -31.53 -6.23
N TYR A 276 -55.86 -30.38 -6.03
CA TYR A 276 -55.99 -29.56 -4.83
C TYR A 276 -57.32 -28.78 -4.83
N LYS A 277 -58.02 -28.77 -3.69
CA LYS A 277 -59.30 -28.06 -3.50
C LYS A 277 -59.18 -27.00 -2.42
N GLY A 278 -59.78 -25.84 -2.70
CA GLY A 278 -59.88 -24.70 -1.80
C GLY A 278 -58.80 -23.64 -2.02
N ASN A 279 -59.05 -22.45 -1.50
CA ASN A 279 -58.14 -21.30 -1.51
C ASN A 279 -57.95 -20.67 -0.12
N CYS A 280 -58.35 -21.39 0.93
CA CYS A 280 -58.22 -20.96 2.31
C CYS A 280 -56.79 -21.14 2.83
N GLY A 281 -56.30 -20.15 3.57
CA GLY A 281 -55.04 -20.23 4.28
C GLY A 281 -55.14 -20.96 5.60
N ASN A 282 -54.00 -21.21 6.23
CA ASN A 282 -53.91 -21.77 7.57
C ASN A 282 -53.31 -20.74 8.54
N PRO A 283 -54.12 -20.14 9.44
CA PRO A 283 -53.66 -19.06 10.32
C PRO A 283 -52.48 -19.44 11.20
N SER A 284 -52.47 -20.66 11.74
CA SER A 284 -51.40 -21.11 12.64
C SER A 284 -50.08 -21.28 11.89
N VAL A 285 -50.12 -21.86 10.68
CA VAL A 285 -48.94 -22.02 9.84
C VAL A 285 -48.45 -20.66 9.31
N ALA A 286 -49.37 -19.76 8.97
CA ALA A 286 -49.04 -18.40 8.52
C ALA A 286 -48.30 -17.62 9.60
N ILE A 287 -48.86 -17.53 10.81
CA ILE A 287 -48.24 -16.81 11.93
C ILE A 287 -46.86 -17.39 12.22
N PHE A 288 -46.73 -18.72 12.29
CA PHE A 288 -45.44 -19.36 12.53
C PHE A 288 -44.45 -19.05 11.41
N PHE A 289 -44.86 -19.16 10.15
CA PHE A 289 -44.01 -18.91 8.99
C PHE A 289 -43.46 -17.48 8.99
N PHE A 290 -44.33 -16.46 9.02
CA PHE A 290 -43.89 -15.06 8.94
C PHE A 290 -43.13 -14.61 10.18
N VAL A 291 -43.62 -14.95 11.39
CA VAL A 291 -42.95 -14.52 12.62
C VAL A 291 -41.59 -15.18 12.79
N SER A 292 -41.48 -16.50 12.54
CA SER A 292 -40.18 -17.19 12.61
C SER A 292 -39.20 -16.65 11.58
N TYR A 293 -39.68 -16.40 10.35
CA TYR A 293 -38.85 -15.85 9.28
C TYR A 293 -38.31 -14.47 9.61
N ILE A 294 -39.17 -13.56 10.12
CA ILE A 294 -38.77 -12.20 10.51
C ILE A 294 -37.72 -12.25 11.62
N ILE A 295 -37.91 -13.08 12.65
CA ILE A 295 -36.94 -13.21 13.74
C ILE A 295 -35.59 -13.73 13.22
N ILE A 296 -35.60 -14.80 12.41
CA ILE A 296 -34.36 -15.38 11.86
C ILE A 296 -33.65 -14.37 10.95
N CYS A 297 -34.37 -13.71 10.04
CA CYS A 297 -33.78 -12.72 9.14
C CYS A 297 -33.25 -11.51 9.90
N PHE A 298 -33.98 -11.02 10.91
CA PHE A 298 -33.52 -9.92 11.75
C PHE A 298 -32.21 -10.27 12.46
N LEU A 299 -32.09 -11.47 13.05
CA LEU A 299 -30.86 -11.92 13.69
C LEU A 299 -29.69 -11.99 12.70
N ILE A 300 -29.93 -12.51 11.49
CA ILE A 300 -28.89 -12.60 10.45
C ILE A 300 -28.47 -11.20 9.97
N VAL A 301 -29.42 -10.31 9.68
CA VAL A 301 -29.15 -8.95 9.18
C VAL A 301 -28.46 -8.09 10.25
N VAL A 302 -28.86 -8.19 11.51
CA VAL A 302 -28.18 -7.49 12.61
C VAL A 302 -26.75 -8.00 12.78
N ASN A 303 -26.54 -9.33 12.76
CA ASN A 303 -25.19 -9.90 12.83
C ASN A 303 -24.33 -9.48 11.63
N MET A 304 -24.91 -9.37 10.43
CA MET A 304 -24.25 -8.82 9.24
C MET A 304 -23.78 -7.38 9.48
N TYR A 305 -24.67 -6.53 10.00
CA TYR A 305 -24.37 -5.12 10.24
C TYR A 305 -23.29 -4.94 11.31
N ILE A 306 -23.39 -5.70 12.42
CA ILE A 306 -22.37 -5.70 13.47
C ILE A 306 -21.02 -6.16 12.90
N ALA A 307 -20.98 -7.26 12.14
CA ALA A 307 -19.75 -7.76 11.55
C ALA A 307 -19.10 -6.73 10.61
N VAL A 308 -19.89 -6.10 9.73
CA VAL A 308 -19.39 -5.07 8.79
C VAL A 308 -18.88 -3.84 9.54
N ILE A 309 -19.58 -3.37 10.58
CA ILE A 309 -19.12 -2.22 11.37
C ILE A 309 -17.85 -2.58 12.14
N LEU A 310 -17.78 -3.75 12.77
CA LEU A 310 -16.64 -4.15 13.58
C LEU A 310 -15.41 -4.32 12.68
N GLU A 311 -15.56 -4.93 11.50
CA GLU A 311 -14.48 -5.03 10.51
C GLU A 311 -14.01 -3.66 10.04
N ASN A 312 -14.93 -2.77 9.63
CA ASN A 312 -14.57 -1.42 9.20
C ASN A 312 -13.92 -0.59 10.32
N PHE A 313 -14.41 -0.73 11.56
CA PHE A 313 -13.83 -0.05 12.72
C PHE A 313 -12.46 -0.63 13.08
N SER A 314 -12.28 -1.95 12.95
CA SER A 314 -10.99 -2.62 13.12
C SER A 314 -9.98 -2.09 12.11
N VAL A 315 -10.34 -2.05 10.81
CA VAL A 315 -9.48 -1.52 9.74
C VAL A 315 -9.15 -0.05 9.98
N ALA A 316 -10.14 0.79 10.30
CA ALA A 316 -9.91 2.21 10.57
C ALA A 316 -9.05 2.45 11.83
N THR A 317 -9.21 1.60 12.85
CA THR A 317 -8.39 1.66 14.07
C THR A 317 -6.97 1.18 13.79
N GLU A 318 -6.78 0.12 13.01
CA GLU A 318 -5.46 -0.35 12.58
C GLU A 318 -4.74 0.71 11.74
N GLU A 319 -5.43 1.34 10.78
CA GLU A 319 -4.87 2.38 9.90
C GLU A 319 -4.52 3.66 10.69
N SER A 320 -5.34 4.04 11.67
CA SER A 320 -5.06 5.21 12.53
C SER A 320 -4.04 4.94 13.64
N ALA A 321 -3.87 3.68 14.04
CA ALA A 321 -2.94 3.28 15.09
C ALA A 321 -1.56 2.85 14.55
N GLU A 322 -1.40 2.64 13.25
CA GLU A 322 -0.13 2.50 12.54
C GLU A 322 0.55 3.89 12.43
N PRO A 323 1.78 4.08 12.95
CA PRO A 323 2.48 5.37 12.85
C PRO A 323 2.91 5.75 11.42
N LEU A 324 2.91 4.75 10.52
CA LEU A 324 3.28 4.88 9.12
C LEU A 324 2.25 4.14 8.27
N SER A 325 1.61 4.86 7.37
CA SER A 325 0.58 4.35 6.46
C SER A 325 1.19 3.87 5.13
N GLU A 326 0.39 3.17 4.31
CA GLU A 326 0.83 2.80 2.95
C GLU A 326 1.13 4.00 2.06
N ASP A 327 0.39 5.10 2.27
CA ASP A 327 0.55 6.34 1.52
C ASP A 327 1.90 7.00 1.81
N ASP A 328 2.43 6.86 3.02
CA ASP A 328 3.74 7.43 3.40
C ASP A 328 4.88 6.74 2.65
N PHE A 329 4.77 5.44 2.41
CA PHE A 329 5.73 4.68 1.61
C PHE A 329 5.61 5.00 0.12
N GLU A 330 4.40 5.21 -0.39
CA GLU A 330 4.19 5.66 -1.77
C GLU A 330 4.80 7.05 -1.98
N MET A 331 4.53 7.99 -1.07
CA MET A 331 5.16 9.32 -1.04
C MET A 331 6.70 9.23 -1.01
N PHE A 332 7.28 8.34 -0.19
CA PHE A 332 8.73 8.14 -0.16
C PHE A 332 9.27 7.74 -1.54
N TYR A 333 8.64 6.79 -2.22
CA TYR A 333 9.08 6.33 -3.54
C TYR A 333 8.82 7.38 -4.64
N GLU A 334 7.73 8.13 -4.58
CA GLU A 334 7.46 9.26 -5.49
C GLU A 334 8.54 10.35 -5.39
N VAL A 335 8.98 10.68 -4.17
CA VAL A 335 10.08 11.62 -3.98
C VAL A 335 11.40 10.98 -4.42
N TRP A 336 11.64 9.71 -4.10
CA TRP A 336 12.86 8.98 -4.49
C TRP A 336 13.09 8.98 -6.00
N GLU A 337 12.02 8.79 -6.78
CA GLU A 337 12.07 8.80 -8.25
C GLU A 337 12.69 10.08 -8.82
N ARG A 338 12.49 11.22 -8.15
CA ARG A 338 13.08 12.51 -8.57
C ARG A 338 14.60 12.55 -8.39
N PHE A 339 15.15 11.76 -7.47
CA PHE A 339 16.57 11.69 -7.15
C PHE A 339 17.28 10.50 -7.82
N ASP A 340 16.55 9.46 -8.21
CA ASP A 340 17.05 8.28 -8.96
C ASP A 340 16.18 7.95 -10.19
N PRO A 341 16.23 8.77 -11.27
CA PRO A 341 15.43 8.53 -12.48
C PRO A 341 15.78 7.21 -13.21
N GLY A 342 16.96 6.66 -12.96
CA GLY A 342 17.44 5.42 -13.57
C GLY A 342 16.98 4.15 -12.85
N ALA A 343 16.27 4.28 -11.72
CA ALA A 343 15.90 3.18 -10.83
C ALA A 343 17.11 2.30 -10.47
N THR A 344 18.25 2.94 -10.21
CA THR A 344 19.49 2.27 -9.80
C THR A 344 19.42 1.77 -8.36
N GLN A 345 18.46 2.25 -7.57
CA GLN A 345 18.30 2.02 -6.14
C GLN A 345 19.42 2.63 -5.28
N PHE A 346 20.24 3.51 -5.85
CA PHE A 346 21.33 4.19 -5.16
C PHE A 346 21.18 5.70 -5.28
N MET A 347 21.53 6.41 -4.21
CA MET A 347 21.60 7.87 -4.17
C MET A 347 22.97 8.33 -3.69
N GLU A 348 23.49 9.40 -4.28
CA GLU A 348 24.73 10.05 -3.82
C GLU A 348 24.53 10.71 -2.45
N TYR A 349 25.51 10.57 -1.57
CA TYR A 349 25.47 11.10 -0.20
C TYR A 349 25.20 12.61 -0.14
N SER A 350 25.71 13.38 -1.11
CA SER A 350 25.50 14.82 -1.20
C SER A 350 24.02 15.22 -1.29
N LYS A 351 23.19 14.38 -1.93
CA LYS A 351 21.76 14.65 -2.16
C LYS A 351 20.87 14.21 -1.00
N LEU A 352 21.40 13.46 -0.03
CA LEU A 352 20.64 12.88 1.08
C LEU A 352 19.93 13.94 1.94
N SER A 353 20.58 15.09 2.18
CA SER A 353 20.00 16.19 2.96
C SER A 353 18.82 16.84 2.25
N ASP A 354 18.92 17.01 0.92
CA ASP A 354 17.84 17.57 0.09
C ASP A 354 16.67 16.60 -0.01
N PHE A 355 16.96 15.31 -0.22
CA PHE A 355 15.95 14.25 -0.24
C PHE A 355 15.15 14.20 1.07
N ALA A 356 15.84 14.23 2.22
CA ALA A 356 15.17 14.12 3.52
C ALA A 356 14.27 15.33 3.85
N ASP A 357 14.57 16.52 3.30
CA ASP A 357 13.73 17.73 3.47
C ASP A 357 12.55 17.76 2.49
N ALA A 358 12.68 17.10 1.34
CA ALA A 358 11.67 17.02 0.29
C ALA A 358 10.53 16.02 0.57
N LEU A 359 10.70 15.13 1.55
CA LEU A 359 9.65 14.25 2.03
C LEU A 359 8.57 15.02 2.81
N ASP A 360 7.38 14.46 2.93
CA ASP A 360 6.31 14.98 3.78
C ASP A 360 6.30 14.30 5.17
N PRO A 361 5.75 14.96 6.22
CA PRO A 361 5.54 14.32 7.53
C PRO A 361 4.72 13.02 7.36
N PRO A 362 5.05 11.93 8.06
CA PRO A 362 5.96 11.81 9.22
C PRO A 362 7.44 11.53 8.88
N LEU A 363 7.79 11.25 7.62
CA LEU A 363 9.16 10.88 7.23
C LEU A 363 10.08 12.09 6.98
N ARG A 364 9.51 13.30 6.84
CA ARG A 364 10.25 14.54 6.63
C ARG A 364 11.28 14.84 7.72
N MET A 365 12.49 15.20 7.30
CA MET A 365 13.51 15.82 8.16
C MET A 365 13.87 17.22 7.67
N PRO A 366 13.33 18.28 8.30
CA PRO A 366 13.59 19.65 7.87
C PRO A 366 15.05 20.04 8.09
N LYS A 367 15.59 20.88 7.21
CA LYS A 367 16.96 21.41 7.38
C LYS A 367 17.06 22.34 8.59
N PRO A 368 18.17 22.31 9.35
CA PRO A 368 19.38 21.53 9.14
C PRO A 368 19.28 20.08 9.67
N ASN A 369 19.31 19.09 8.77
CA ASN A 369 19.09 17.67 9.07
C ASN A 369 20.37 16.82 9.07
N MET A 370 21.51 17.39 8.67
CA MET A 370 22.75 16.64 8.45
C MET A 370 23.28 15.94 9.72
N LEU A 371 23.16 16.56 10.89
CA LEU A 371 23.59 15.94 12.15
C LEU A 371 22.79 14.68 12.47
N GLN A 372 21.47 14.73 12.25
CA GLN A 372 20.58 13.59 12.48
C GLN A 372 20.86 12.47 11.47
N LEU A 373 21.07 12.81 10.19
CA LEU A 373 21.44 11.86 9.13
C LEU A 373 22.77 11.14 9.42
N ILE A 374 23.76 11.85 9.97
CA ILE A 374 25.04 11.24 10.34
C ILE A 374 24.88 10.34 11.57
N SER A 375 24.03 10.70 12.53
CA SER A 375 23.76 9.85 13.70
C SER A 375 23.01 8.56 13.38
N MET A 376 22.37 8.46 12.21
CA MET A 376 21.68 7.24 11.76
C MET A 376 22.63 6.14 11.26
N ASP A 377 23.92 6.46 11.06
CA ASP A 377 24.97 5.51 10.66
C ASP A 377 24.63 4.67 9.40
N LEU A 378 24.25 5.36 8.32
CA LEU A 378 23.86 4.71 7.07
C LEU A 378 25.09 4.06 6.39
N PRO A 379 24.96 2.82 5.89
CA PRO A 379 26.01 2.16 5.13
C PRO A 379 26.21 2.83 3.76
N MET A 380 27.48 2.97 3.35
CA MET A 380 27.88 3.55 2.07
C MET A 380 28.65 2.53 1.22
N VAL A 381 28.32 2.51 -0.06
CA VAL A 381 28.93 1.66 -1.10
C VAL A 381 29.92 2.50 -1.93
N SER A 382 30.73 1.83 -2.76
CA SER A 382 31.67 2.44 -3.70
C SER A 382 31.07 3.64 -4.45
N GLY A 383 31.77 4.79 -4.35
CA GLY A 383 31.38 6.04 -4.99
C GLY A 383 30.51 6.96 -4.14
N GLU A 384 30.57 6.87 -2.80
CA GLU A 384 29.78 7.71 -1.87
C GLU A 384 28.26 7.61 -2.12
N ARG A 385 27.79 6.39 -2.39
CA ARG A 385 26.38 6.09 -2.65
C ARG A 385 25.76 5.28 -1.53
N ILE A 386 24.52 5.58 -1.22
CA ILE A 386 23.70 4.89 -0.22
C ILE A 386 22.55 4.20 -0.93
N HIS A 387 22.19 3.00 -0.48
CA HIS A 387 21.09 2.24 -1.05
C HIS A 387 19.72 2.70 -0.52
N CYS A 388 18.70 2.63 -1.37
CA CYS A 388 17.32 3.05 -1.07
C CYS A 388 16.75 2.37 0.18
N LEU A 389 16.94 1.05 0.31
CA LEU A 389 16.43 0.27 1.43
C LEU A 389 17.01 0.72 2.77
N ASP A 390 18.30 1.10 2.79
CA ASP A 390 18.98 1.50 4.02
C ASP A 390 18.44 2.85 4.53
N ILE A 391 18.18 3.78 3.61
CA ILE A 391 17.57 5.08 3.92
C ILE A 391 16.14 4.88 4.42
N LEU A 392 15.35 4.09 3.68
CA LEU A 392 13.96 3.81 4.04
C LEU A 392 13.86 3.12 5.40
N PHE A 393 14.72 2.13 5.67
CA PHE A 393 14.80 1.45 6.95
C PHE A 393 15.19 2.41 8.08
N ALA A 394 16.21 3.26 7.88
CA ALA A 394 16.65 4.21 8.90
C ALA A 394 15.56 5.26 9.23
N PHE A 395 14.84 5.75 8.23
CA PHE A 395 13.78 6.73 8.44
C PHE A 395 12.56 6.09 9.11
N THR A 396 12.23 4.86 8.72
CA THR A 396 11.20 4.04 9.37
C THR A 396 11.56 3.78 10.83
N LYS A 397 12.80 3.37 11.11
CA LYS A 397 13.31 3.14 12.48
C LYS A 397 13.27 4.43 13.32
N ARG A 398 13.54 5.60 12.74
CA ARG A 398 13.42 6.88 13.42
C ARG A 398 11.98 7.17 13.87
N VAL A 399 11.01 6.98 12.99
CA VAL A 399 9.59 7.30 13.29
C VAL A 399 9.02 6.29 14.28
N LEU A 400 9.37 5.01 14.13
CA LEU A 400 8.82 3.94 14.95
C LEU A 400 9.58 3.75 16.29
N GLY A 401 10.84 4.19 16.41
CA GLY A 401 11.66 4.04 17.62
C GLY A 401 12.59 2.81 17.60
N GLU A 402 13.47 2.72 18.60
CA GLU A 402 14.44 1.62 18.73
C GLU A 402 13.89 0.49 19.61
N SER A 403 13.51 -0.64 18.99
CA SER A 403 13.32 -1.92 19.70
C SER A 403 14.40 -2.92 19.25
N GLY A 404 14.95 -3.71 20.19
CA GLY A 404 16.05 -4.66 19.91
C GLY A 404 15.70 -5.78 18.93
N GLU A 405 14.42 -5.91 18.56
CA GLU A 405 13.92 -6.90 17.60
C GLU A 405 13.94 -6.38 16.14
N MET A 406 14.21 -5.07 15.94
CA MET A 406 14.34 -4.44 14.62
C MET A 406 15.48 -5.03 13.80
N ASP A 407 16.57 -5.46 14.44
CA ASP A 407 17.74 -6.03 13.76
C ASP A 407 17.47 -7.46 13.28
N VAL A 408 16.59 -8.21 13.96
CA VAL A 408 16.14 -9.54 13.52
C VAL A 408 15.22 -9.41 12.30
N LEU A 409 14.32 -8.42 12.30
CA LEU A 409 13.49 -8.12 11.13
C LEU A 409 14.32 -7.59 9.95
N ARG A 410 15.36 -6.78 10.19
CA ARG A 410 16.30 -6.35 9.16
C ARG A 410 16.89 -7.55 8.42
N GLY A 411 17.35 -8.57 9.15
CA GLY A 411 17.91 -9.79 8.54
C GLY A 411 16.90 -10.53 7.65
N GLN A 412 15.64 -10.67 8.08
CA GLN A 412 14.58 -11.29 7.27
C GLN A 412 14.24 -10.48 6.02
N MET A 413 14.26 -9.14 6.13
CA MET A 413 14.01 -8.24 5.02
C MET A 413 15.14 -8.26 4.00
N GLU A 414 16.40 -8.17 4.46
CA GLU A 414 17.58 -8.29 3.61
C GLU A 414 17.54 -9.64 2.87
N GLU A 415 17.20 -10.73 3.56
CA GLU A 415 17.10 -12.06 2.93
C GLU A 415 15.98 -12.14 1.89
N ARG A 416 14.76 -11.66 2.19
CA ARG A 416 13.64 -11.62 1.23
C ARG A 416 13.92 -10.69 0.06
N PHE A 417 14.57 -9.55 0.31
CA PHE A 417 14.90 -8.58 -0.70
C PHE A 417 16.00 -9.11 -1.63
N MET A 418 17.06 -9.71 -1.07
CA MET A 418 18.14 -10.37 -1.82
C MET A 418 17.62 -11.56 -2.64
N ALA A 419 16.67 -12.33 -2.10
CA ALA A 419 15.99 -13.38 -2.87
C ALA A 419 15.18 -12.82 -4.05
N SER A 420 14.68 -11.59 -3.93
CA SER A 420 13.89 -10.92 -4.96
C SER A 420 14.71 -10.10 -5.97
N ASN A 421 16.01 -9.88 -5.74
CA ASN A 421 16.87 -9.03 -6.56
C ASN A 421 18.30 -9.60 -6.72
N PRO A 422 18.53 -10.52 -7.69
CA PRO A 422 19.80 -11.25 -7.85
C PRO A 422 20.97 -10.45 -8.46
N SER A 423 20.83 -9.13 -8.69
CA SER A 423 21.86 -8.36 -9.39
C SER A 423 23.12 -8.19 -8.52
N LYS A 424 24.17 -8.94 -8.89
CA LYS A 424 25.51 -9.01 -8.31
C LYS A 424 26.35 -7.73 -8.48
N VAL A 425 25.84 -6.55 -8.12
CA VAL A 425 26.72 -5.40 -7.84
C VAL A 425 27.00 -5.48 -6.34
N SER A 426 28.28 -5.51 -5.96
CA SER A 426 28.70 -5.75 -4.57
C SER A 426 27.99 -4.79 -3.61
N TYR A 427 27.02 -5.32 -2.87
CA TYR A 427 26.32 -4.64 -1.77
C TYR A 427 27.20 -4.53 -0.52
N GLU A 428 28.45 -5.01 -0.55
CA GLU A 428 29.32 -4.96 0.63
C GLU A 428 29.59 -3.50 1.01
N PRO A 429 29.11 -3.04 2.18
CA PRO A 429 29.34 -1.68 2.63
C PRO A 429 30.83 -1.47 2.88
N ILE A 430 31.38 -0.40 2.32
CA ILE A 430 32.81 -0.09 2.44
C ILE A 430 33.05 0.81 3.65
N THR A 431 32.14 1.76 3.90
CA THR A 431 32.19 2.70 5.03
C THR A 431 30.78 3.08 5.51
N THR A 432 30.64 3.79 6.63
CA THR A 432 29.36 4.33 7.13
C THR A 432 29.41 5.85 7.24
N THR A 433 28.26 6.52 7.31
CA THR A 433 28.20 8.00 7.39
C THR A 433 28.94 8.54 8.62
N LEU A 434 28.89 7.83 9.75
CA LEU A 434 29.61 8.21 10.97
C LEU A 434 31.12 8.04 10.79
N ARG A 435 31.56 6.92 10.22
CA ARG A 435 32.97 6.66 9.93
C ARG A 435 33.56 7.69 8.96
N ARG A 436 32.80 8.09 7.93
CA ARG A 436 33.23 9.12 6.97
C ARG A 436 33.45 10.47 7.64
N LYS A 437 32.56 10.89 8.55
CA LYS A 437 32.76 12.11 9.36
C LYS A 437 34.03 12.01 10.20
N GLN A 438 34.32 10.86 10.80
CA GLN A 438 35.56 10.65 11.55
C GLN A 438 36.79 10.74 10.64
N GLU A 439 36.73 10.18 9.43
CA GLU A 439 37.79 10.26 8.42
C GLU A 439 38.03 11.71 7.96
N ASP A 440 36.98 12.51 7.74
CA ASP A 440 37.11 13.93 7.41
C ASP A 440 37.73 14.75 8.55
N ILE A 441 37.29 14.50 9.78
CA ILE A 441 37.87 15.15 10.96
C ILE A 441 39.34 14.76 11.10
N ALA A 442 39.68 13.48 10.95
CA ALA A 442 41.05 13.00 10.99
C ALA A 442 41.90 13.64 9.88
N ALA A 443 41.37 13.72 8.65
CA ALA A 443 42.03 14.37 7.53
C ALA A 443 42.29 15.86 7.82
N LEU A 444 41.32 16.59 8.38
CA LEU A 444 41.48 18.00 8.77
C LEU A 444 42.55 18.18 9.86
N ILE A 445 42.59 17.29 10.86
CA ILE A 445 43.60 17.32 11.93
C ILE A 445 44.99 17.05 11.33
N ILE A 446 45.13 16.02 10.49
CA ILE A 446 46.40 15.68 9.83
C ILE A 446 46.87 16.82 8.92
N GLN A 447 45.97 17.40 8.12
CA GLN A 447 46.30 18.53 7.25
C GLN A 447 46.71 19.76 8.05
N ARG A 448 46.02 20.09 9.16
CA ARG A 448 46.44 21.17 10.07
C ARG A 448 47.81 20.90 10.68
N ALA A 449 48.04 19.67 11.16
CA ALA A 449 49.32 19.27 11.74
C ALA A 449 50.46 19.32 10.70
N PHE A 450 50.19 18.87 9.47
CA PHE A 450 51.15 18.88 8.37
C PHE A 450 51.47 20.30 7.89
N ARG A 451 50.47 21.18 7.75
CA ARG A 451 50.68 22.59 7.44
C ARG A 451 51.51 23.29 8.53
N ARG A 452 51.22 22.99 9.80
CA ARG A 452 51.98 23.52 10.94
C ARG A 452 53.41 22.99 10.96
N PHE A 453 53.61 21.70 10.65
CA PHE A 453 54.93 21.10 10.52
C PHE A 453 55.74 21.73 9.38
N LEU A 454 55.14 21.90 8.20
CA LEU A 454 55.77 22.57 7.06
C LEU A 454 56.19 23.98 7.43
N PHE A 455 55.31 24.77 8.07
CA PHE A 455 55.60 26.13 8.53
C PHE A 455 56.79 26.17 9.51
N CYS A 456 56.79 25.30 10.52
CA CYS A 456 57.90 25.18 11.46
C CYS A 456 59.19 24.74 10.78
N SER A 457 59.12 23.85 9.79
CA SER A 457 60.28 23.37 9.02
C SER A 457 60.87 24.48 8.14
N THR A 458 60.03 25.27 7.47
CA THR A 458 60.47 26.45 6.72
C THR A 458 61.08 27.52 7.63
N MET A 459 60.50 27.79 8.81
CA MET A 459 61.09 28.71 9.78
C MET A 459 62.43 28.23 10.34
N LYS A 460 62.57 26.92 10.57
CA LYS A 460 63.86 26.33 10.99
C LYS A 460 64.92 26.44 9.90
N LYS A 461 64.57 26.20 8.63
CA LYS A 461 65.49 26.37 7.49
C LYS A 461 65.87 27.85 7.29
N ALA A 462 64.92 28.76 7.40
CA ALA A 462 65.18 30.20 7.31
C ALA A 462 66.08 30.70 8.45
N SER A 463 65.86 30.23 9.69
CA SER A 463 66.73 30.60 10.83
C SER A 463 68.11 29.94 10.77
N ALA A 464 68.25 28.75 10.18
CA ALA A 464 69.55 28.15 9.87
C ALA A 464 70.31 28.93 8.80
N LEU A 465 69.66 29.33 7.70
CA LEU A 465 70.26 30.20 6.67
C LEU A 465 70.66 31.56 7.23
N TYR A 466 69.83 32.15 8.10
CA TYR A 466 70.16 33.39 8.79
C TYR A 466 71.36 33.22 9.75
N LYS A 467 71.46 32.08 10.46
CA LYS A 467 72.63 31.74 11.30
C LYS A 467 73.90 31.46 10.50
N GLU A 468 73.80 30.91 9.30
CA GLU A 468 74.95 30.74 8.38
C GLU A 468 75.42 32.08 7.83
N GLN A 469 74.49 32.97 7.44
CA GLN A 469 74.84 34.36 7.06
C GLN A 469 75.49 35.14 8.21
N LEU A 470 75.06 34.92 9.45
CA LEU A 470 75.68 35.52 10.64
C LEU A 470 77.08 34.97 10.95
N LYS A 471 77.43 33.78 10.44
CA LYS A 471 78.77 33.17 10.62
C LYS A 471 79.79 33.63 9.58
N GLU A 472 79.36 34.15 8.42
CA GLU A 472 80.25 34.73 7.41
C GLU A 472 80.59 36.21 7.64
N SER A 473 79.89 36.92 8.54
CA SER A 473 80.25 38.27 8.97
C SER A 473 80.70 38.31 10.43
N MET A 474 82.01 38.29 10.66
CA MET A 474 82.60 38.67 11.96
C MET A 474 82.35 40.16 12.21
N ARG A 475 81.32 40.49 13.01
CA ARG A 475 81.33 41.54 14.03
C ARG A 475 80.09 41.43 14.92
N ASP A 476 80.33 41.34 16.23
CA ASP A 476 79.35 41.64 17.29
C ASP A 476 78.91 43.12 17.16
N PRO A 477 77.65 43.50 17.47
CA PRO A 477 77.27 43.59 18.88
C PRO A 477 75.78 43.31 19.22
N ASP A 478 75.58 42.90 20.48
CA ASP A 478 74.50 43.24 21.42
C ASP A 478 73.03 42.84 21.16
N LYS A 479 72.36 42.69 22.31
CA LYS A 479 70.95 42.32 22.57
C LYS A 479 69.93 42.75 21.51
N ASP A 480 69.24 41.79 20.90
CA ASP A 480 67.78 41.66 20.90
C ASP A 480 67.31 40.47 20.03
N VAL A 481 66.08 40.01 20.28
CA VAL A 481 65.33 39.01 19.50
C VAL A 481 65.55 37.54 19.87
N MET A 482 64.97 37.14 21.01
CA MET A 482 64.50 35.77 21.23
C MET A 482 63.02 35.78 21.61
N VAL A 483 62.15 36.23 20.70
CA VAL A 483 60.69 36.11 20.87
C VAL A 483 60.01 35.79 19.54
N ILE A 484 60.19 34.57 19.01
CA ILE A 484 59.21 33.97 18.09
C ILE A 484 59.12 32.46 18.35
N CYS A 485 58.62 32.09 19.52
CA CYS A 485 57.96 30.79 19.75
C CYS A 485 56.68 30.93 20.61
N LYS A 486 56.24 32.17 20.90
CA LYS A 486 55.16 32.44 21.87
C LYS A 486 54.02 33.28 21.30
N PHE A 487 53.75 33.16 20.00
CA PHE A 487 52.52 33.68 19.39
C PHE A 487 51.82 32.55 18.62
N SER A 488 51.15 31.68 19.36
CA SER A 488 50.01 30.89 18.87
C SER A 488 49.13 30.45 20.05
N GLU A 489 48.96 31.35 21.02
CA GLU A 489 47.94 31.25 22.07
C GLU A 489 47.28 32.62 22.21
N MET A 490 46.59 33.09 21.17
CA MET A 490 45.36 33.90 21.31
C MET A 490 44.73 34.21 19.94
N SER A 491 43.74 33.40 19.54
CA SER A 491 42.59 33.76 18.69
C SER A 491 41.81 32.46 18.48
N THR A 492 40.59 32.22 18.96
CA THR A 492 39.53 33.04 19.56
C THR A 492 38.80 32.13 20.55
N SER A 493 38.43 32.66 21.71
CA SER A 493 37.48 32.01 22.61
C SER A 493 36.10 32.01 21.94
N GLU A 494 35.63 30.84 21.52
CA GLU A 494 34.21 30.56 21.45
C GLU A 494 33.92 29.41 22.41
N LYS A 495 33.00 29.67 23.32
CA LYS A 495 32.57 28.80 24.40
C LYS A 495 32.03 27.47 23.87
N THR A 496 32.54 26.37 24.41
CA THR A 496 31.73 25.15 24.63
C THR A 496 32.18 24.52 25.94
N ASP A 497 31.23 24.42 26.88
CA ASP A 497 31.36 23.78 28.18
C ASP A 497 31.85 22.34 28.05
N MET A 498 32.90 21.99 28.79
CA MET A 498 33.33 20.62 29.04
C MET A 498 33.70 20.51 30.52
N THR A 499 32.85 19.81 31.27
CA THR A 499 33.12 19.30 32.61
C THR A 499 34.22 18.23 32.53
N PRO A 500 35.16 18.16 33.49
CA PRO A 500 36.19 17.13 33.50
C PRO A 500 35.62 15.85 34.14
N SER A 501 35.70 14.73 33.43
CA SER A 501 35.57 13.41 34.05
C SER A 501 36.72 12.53 33.56
N THR A 502 37.65 12.34 34.48
CA THR A 502 38.68 11.32 34.49
C THR A 502 38.05 9.93 34.34
N ALA A 503 38.23 9.29 33.20
CA ALA A 503 38.24 7.84 33.07
C ALA A 503 38.94 7.46 31.76
N SER A 504 40.09 6.82 31.88
CA SER A 504 40.80 6.19 30.76
C SER A 504 39.92 5.12 30.11
N PRO A 505 39.73 5.08 28.78
CA PRO A 505 39.09 3.94 28.14
C PRO A 505 40.07 2.76 28.00
N PRO A 506 39.62 1.51 28.14
CA PRO A 506 40.45 0.33 27.91
C PRO A 506 40.80 0.19 26.42
N SER A 507 41.98 -0.38 26.13
CA SER A 507 42.45 -0.64 24.76
C SER A 507 41.49 -1.55 24.00
N TYR A 508 40.93 -1.05 22.90
CA TYR A 508 39.98 -1.79 22.06
C TYR A 508 40.73 -2.60 20.98
N ASN A 509 41.31 -3.72 21.38
CA ASN A 509 41.80 -4.77 20.48
C ASN A 509 40.86 -6.00 20.50
N SER A 510 39.59 -5.82 20.90
CA SER A 510 38.65 -6.92 21.18
C SER A 510 37.30 -6.86 20.47
N VAL A 511 37.08 -5.99 19.48
CA VAL A 511 35.76 -5.87 18.80
C VAL A 511 35.80 -6.02 17.27
N THR A 512 36.95 -6.32 16.68
CA THR A 512 37.05 -6.71 15.25
C THR A 512 37.40 -8.18 15.03
N LYS A 513 37.34 -9.01 16.08
CA LYS A 513 37.50 -10.46 15.96
C LYS A 513 36.53 -11.22 16.86
N SER A 514 35.26 -11.24 16.47
CA SER A 514 34.34 -12.29 16.86
C SER A 514 33.60 -12.79 15.63
N ASP A 515 33.53 -14.11 15.53
CA ASP A 515 32.68 -14.94 14.68
C ASP A 515 33.22 -15.49 13.34
N LYS A 516 34.20 -14.85 12.67
CA LYS A 516 34.91 -15.54 11.55
C LYS A 516 36.08 -16.43 11.99
N ASP A 517 36.83 -16.05 13.04
CA ASP A 517 38.00 -16.82 13.51
C ASP A 517 37.65 -18.02 14.41
N LYS A 518 36.41 -18.09 14.95
CA LYS A 518 35.93 -19.25 15.73
C LYS A 518 35.49 -20.41 14.85
N TYR A 519 34.83 -20.14 13.72
CA TYR A 519 34.41 -21.16 12.76
C TYR A 519 35.59 -21.81 12.01
N GLU A 520 36.63 -21.04 11.66
CA GLU A 520 37.83 -21.61 11.01
C GLU A 520 38.75 -22.39 11.97
N LYS A 521 38.81 -22.02 13.26
CA LYS A 521 39.60 -22.76 14.26
C LYS A 521 38.91 -24.05 14.74
N GLU A 522 37.58 -24.09 14.79
CA GLU A 522 36.86 -25.33 15.14
C GLU A 522 36.90 -26.38 14.02
N ASN A 523 36.87 -25.97 12.74
CA ASN A 523 37.02 -26.90 11.63
C ASN A 523 38.45 -27.45 11.50
N LYS A 524 39.49 -26.59 11.66
CA LYS A 524 40.89 -27.07 11.68
C LYS A 524 41.23 -27.94 12.90
N GLY A 525 40.56 -27.71 14.04
CA GLY A 525 40.71 -28.52 15.25
C GLY A 525 40.07 -29.91 15.17
N LYS A 526 38.97 -30.06 14.42
CA LYS A 526 38.29 -31.35 14.20
C LYS A 526 39.05 -32.24 13.21
N ASP A 527 39.64 -31.68 12.16
CA ASP A 527 40.45 -32.44 11.20
C ASP A 527 41.79 -32.93 11.78
N CYS A 528 42.41 -32.15 12.67
CA CYS A 528 43.66 -32.55 13.33
C CYS A 528 43.45 -33.62 14.43
N LYS A 529 42.26 -33.69 15.05
CA LYS A 529 41.88 -34.78 15.98
C LYS A 529 41.52 -36.07 15.23
N LYS A 530 40.95 -35.99 14.02
CA LYS A 530 40.65 -37.17 13.18
C LYS A 530 41.92 -37.85 12.66
N LEU A 531 42.96 -37.08 12.31
CA LEU A 531 44.27 -37.64 11.92
C LEU A 531 45.07 -38.28 13.08
N LYS A 532 44.91 -37.79 14.32
CA LYS A 532 45.58 -38.37 15.50
C LYS A 532 44.92 -39.64 16.04
N PHE A 533 43.63 -39.88 15.75
CA PHE A 533 42.95 -41.14 16.09
C PHE A 533 43.23 -42.25 15.07
N MET A 534 43.48 -41.94 13.79
CA MET A 534 43.85 -42.95 12.79
C MET A 534 45.30 -43.47 12.91
N ASN A 535 46.23 -42.68 13.47
CA ASN A 535 47.63 -43.10 13.66
C ASN A 535 47.93 -43.78 15.01
N ARG A 536 46.92 -43.99 15.87
CA ARG A 536 47.07 -44.76 17.13
C ARG A 536 46.56 -46.20 17.06
N ASN A 537 45.95 -46.61 15.94
CA ASN A 537 45.47 -47.98 15.68
C ASN A 537 46.31 -48.75 14.63
N LYS A 538 47.55 -48.31 14.38
CA LYS A 538 48.57 -49.09 13.64
C LYS A 538 49.90 -49.07 14.39
N LYS A 539 49.95 -49.81 15.48
CA LYS A 539 51.13 -50.57 15.95
C LYS A 539 50.69 -51.58 16.99
#